data_AF-A0A1E7NBF9-F1
#
_entry.id   AF-A0A1E7NBF9-F1
#
_cell.length_a   1.000
_cell.length_b   1.000
_cell.length_c   1.000
_cell.angle_alpha   90.00
_cell.angle_beta   90.00
_cell.angle_gamma   90.00
#
_symmetry.space_group_name_H-M   'P 1'
#
loop_
_entity.id
_entity.type
_entity.pdbx_description
1 polymer ?
#
loop_
_entity_poly.entity_id
_entity_poly.type
_entity_poly.pdbx_seq_one_letter_code
_entity_poly.pdbx_strand_id
1 'polypeptide(L)'
;MRVRFVAEEAEGREEWVPPASLRVPWDQKDVWLSRQNRWDALTSDGPLNDEVVEFVAASIVFEECPMDETVSMGWNYRERGVLYVHDATALAAMLQVSEDMFASDPRSFTDGAGTLTAPWPTTLAVTPLIAKAHAEQLVAVLAQREEQSQREAVYGQYLGGRGKSGGTYISAETCAEVDRKYKPARDLVRNWCGTEAVDSFAELKALRTEVVRVGKLMEEAIRSLRDAGQVRAADHFERQLGVPLELLRNASAVRN
;
A
#
# COMPACT_ATOMS: atom_id res chain seq x y z
N MET A 1 14.78 10.29 40.94
CA MET A 1 15.98 11.14 40.95
C MET A 1 15.62 12.44 41.63
N ARG A 2 16.50 13.01 42.47
CA ARG A 2 16.22 14.25 43.21
C ARG A 2 16.69 15.43 42.37
N VAL A 3 15.80 16.36 42.04
CA VAL A 3 16.13 17.60 41.31
C VAL A 3 16.04 18.77 42.26
N ARG A 4 16.95 19.74 42.11
CA ARG A 4 16.96 21.00 42.89
C ARG A 4 16.59 22.14 41.97
N PHE A 5 15.61 22.94 42.37
CA PHE A 5 15.17 24.11 41.62
C PHE A 5 16.13 25.29 41.85
N VAL A 6 16.51 25.96 40.76
CA VAL A 6 17.48 27.07 40.73
C VAL A 6 16.78 28.42 40.42
N ALA A 7 15.48 28.40 40.14
CA ALA A 7 14.69 29.61 39.92
C ALA A 7 14.48 30.35 41.24
N GLU A 8 14.59 31.68 41.22
CA GLU A 8 14.57 32.56 42.42
C GLU A 8 13.31 32.37 43.29
N GLU A 9 12.18 32.04 42.67
CA GLU A 9 10.88 31.80 43.34
C GLU A 9 10.77 30.43 44.03
N ALA A 10 11.66 29.49 43.70
CA ALA A 10 11.65 28.10 44.15
C ALA A 10 13.04 27.61 44.59
N GLU A 11 13.96 28.55 44.85
CA GLU A 11 15.37 28.25 45.08
C GLU A 11 15.53 27.34 46.31
N GLY A 12 16.22 26.21 46.12
CA GLY A 12 16.46 25.23 47.19
C GLY A 12 15.33 24.21 47.41
N ARG A 13 14.20 24.31 46.70
CA ARG A 13 13.20 23.23 46.67
C ARG A 13 13.82 22.00 46.01
N GLU A 14 13.63 20.85 46.63
CA GLU A 14 14.07 19.56 46.09
C GLU A 14 12.87 18.65 45.91
N GLU A 15 12.73 18.08 44.72
CA GLU A 15 11.60 17.19 44.41
C GLU A 15 12.10 15.87 43.82
N TRP A 16 11.36 14.81 44.11
CA TRP A 16 11.59 13.51 43.51
C TRP A 16 10.85 13.42 42.19
N VAL A 17 11.60 13.43 41.10
CA VAL A 17 11.05 13.18 39.76
C VAL A 17 11.38 11.75 39.32
N PRO A 18 10.46 11.07 38.61
CA PRO A 18 10.75 9.82 37.94
C PRO A 18 11.96 9.99 36.99
N PRO A 19 12.92 9.05 36.96
CA PRO A 19 14.06 9.13 36.05
C PRO A 19 13.65 9.27 34.57
N ALA A 20 12.52 8.68 34.18
CA ALA A 20 11.96 8.80 32.83
C ALA A 20 11.55 10.22 32.43
N SER A 21 11.39 11.13 33.39
CA SER A 21 11.06 12.54 33.16
C SER A 21 12.28 13.38 32.77
N LEU A 22 13.49 12.88 32.99
CA LEU A 22 14.75 13.56 32.66
C LEU A 22 15.23 13.09 31.29
N ARG A 23 14.73 13.74 30.23
CA ARG A 23 14.98 13.36 28.83
C ARG A 23 16.36 13.78 28.33
N VAL A 24 16.84 14.94 28.74
CA VAL A 24 18.12 15.53 28.31
C VAL A 24 18.77 16.32 29.46
N PRO A 25 20.09 16.57 29.41
CA PRO A 25 20.75 17.58 30.23
C PRO A 25 20.04 18.95 30.17
N TRP A 26 20.02 19.69 31.28
CA TRP A 26 19.24 20.93 31.39
C TRP A 26 19.69 22.02 30.41
N ASP A 27 21.00 22.10 30.14
CA ASP A 27 21.60 23.00 29.15
C ASP A 27 21.14 22.72 27.71
N GLN A 28 20.60 21.53 27.43
CA GLN A 28 20.07 21.13 26.12
C GLN A 28 18.54 21.20 26.04
N LYS A 29 17.86 21.64 27.11
CA LYS A 29 16.40 21.65 27.22
C LYS A 29 15.73 22.38 26.05
N ASP A 30 16.20 23.58 25.71
CA ASP A 30 15.52 24.43 24.72
C ASP A 30 15.65 23.87 23.30
N VAL A 31 16.80 23.26 22.98
CA VAL A 31 17.03 22.55 21.72
C VAL A 31 16.09 21.34 21.64
N TRP A 32 15.97 20.58 22.72
CA TRP A 32 15.07 19.43 22.79
C TRP A 32 13.60 19.84 22.65
N LEU A 33 13.15 20.87 23.37
CA LEU A 33 11.78 21.40 23.28
C LEU A 33 11.47 21.93 21.88
N SER A 34 12.39 22.66 21.27
CA SER A 34 12.22 23.15 19.90
C SER A 34 12.07 22.01 18.90
N ARG A 35 12.79 20.90 19.09
CA ARG A 35 12.61 19.68 18.29
C ARG A 35 11.25 19.04 18.54
N GLN A 36 10.79 18.93 19.79
CA GLN A 36 9.46 18.38 20.08
C GLN A 36 8.35 19.23 19.45
N ASN A 37 8.38 20.55 19.64
CA ASN A 37 7.40 21.47 19.05
C ASN A 37 7.35 21.37 17.52
N ARG A 38 8.50 21.16 16.87
CA ARG A 38 8.55 20.94 15.41
C ARG A 38 7.86 19.64 15.01
N TRP A 39 8.08 18.56 15.74
CA TRP A 39 7.41 17.29 15.50
C TRP A 39 5.90 17.40 15.78
N ASP A 40 5.50 18.03 16.88
CA ASP A 40 4.10 18.24 17.20
C ASP A 40 3.38 19.06 16.12
N ALA A 41 4.03 20.10 15.58
CA ALA A 41 3.50 20.89 14.47
C ALA A 41 3.42 20.09 13.17
N LEU A 42 4.44 19.29 12.86
CA LEU A 42 4.49 18.43 11.68
C LEU A 42 3.32 17.41 11.69
N THR A 43 3.01 16.86 12.85
CA THR A 43 2.02 15.78 13.00
C THR A 43 0.62 16.28 13.38
N SER A 44 0.42 17.60 13.52
CA SER A 44 -0.84 18.19 14.02
C SER A 44 -2.06 17.79 13.19
N ASP A 45 -1.85 17.63 11.88
CA ASP A 45 -2.90 17.33 10.90
C ASP A 45 -2.83 15.86 10.43
N GLY A 46 -2.07 15.03 11.16
CA GLY A 46 -1.94 13.62 10.84
C GLY A 46 -3.27 12.85 10.95
N PRO A 47 -3.37 11.67 10.33
CA PRO A 47 -4.58 10.87 10.41
C PRO A 47 -4.91 10.44 11.84
N LEU A 48 -6.16 10.68 12.26
CA LEU A 48 -6.62 10.41 13.63
C LEU A 48 -6.51 8.92 13.99
N ASN A 49 -6.86 8.03 13.06
CA ASN A 49 -6.81 6.58 13.21
C ASN A 49 -6.50 5.90 11.88
N ASP A 50 -6.41 4.57 11.93
CA ASP A 50 -6.22 3.67 10.80
C ASP A 50 -7.50 3.42 9.97
N GLU A 51 -8.58 4.14 10.25
CA GLU A 51 -9.86 4.05 9.52
C GLU A 51 -10.08 5.24 8.56
N VAL A 52 -9.23 6.27 8.63
CA VAL A 52 -9.26 7.40 7.70
C VAL A 52 -9.00 6.89 6.29
N VAL A 53 -9.96 7.09 5.39
CA VAL A 53 -9.96 6.53 4.03
C VAL A 53 -8.69 6.91 3.27
N GLU A 54 -8.29 8.17 3.37
CA GLU A 54 -7.09 8.71 2.72
C GLU A 54 -5.81 8.08 3.25
N PHE A 55 -5.74 7.79 4.55
CA PHE A 55 -4.59 7.13 5.16
C PHE A 55 -4.49 5.66 4.75
N VAL A 56 -5.62 4.96 4.71
CA VAL A 56 -5.68 3.59 4.21
C VAL A 56 -5.32 3.53 2.73
N ALA A 57 -5.82 4.47 1.92
CA ALA A 57 -5.49 4.56 0.50
C ALA A 57 -3.99 4.84 0.27
N ALA A 58 -3.40 5.76 1.02
CA ALA A 58 -1.97 6.00 0.98
C ALA A 58 -1.17 4.78 1.44
N SER A 59 -1.61 4.10 2.49
CA SER A 59 -0.96 2.86 2.96
C SER A 59 -0.95 1.79 1.87
N ILE A 60 -2.05 1.59 1.14
CA ILE A 60 -2.10 0.67 0.00
C ILE A 60 -1.05 1.04 -1.06
N VAL A 61 -0.93 2.33 -1.40
CA VAL A 61 0.04 2.78 -2.41
C VAL A 61 1.48 2.52 -1.95
N PHE A 62 1.83 2.88 -0.72
CA PHE A 62 3.19 2.69 -0.20
C PHE A 62 3.54 1.21 0.07
N GLU A 63 2.57 0.38 0.43
CA GLU A 63 2.78 -1.07 0.60
C GLU A 63 2.97 -1.79 -0.73
N GLU A 64 2.19 -1.42 -1.75
CA GLU A 64 2.20 -2.10 -3.05
C GLU A 64 3.23 -1.53 -4.03
N CYS A 65 3.69 -0.31 -3.79
CA CYS A 65 4.76 0.34 -4.55
C CYS A 65 5.91 0.71 -3.59
N PRO A 66 6.66 -0.29 -3.08
CA PRO A 66 7.75 -0.02 -2.16
C PRO A 66 8.86 0.77 -2.86
N MET A 67 9.20 1.90 -2.26
CA MET A 67 10.22 2.84 -2.74
C MET A 67 11.13 3.26 -1.60
N ASP A 68 11.45 2.35 -0.67
CA ASP A 68 12.12 2.63 0.60
C ASP A 68 13.43 3.43 0.46
N GLU A 69 14.12 3.33 -0.67
CA GLU A 69 15.34 4.09 -0.97
C GLU A 69 15.08 5.54 -1.41
N THR A 70 13.88 5.85 -1.88
CA THR A 70 13.49 7.15 -2.44
C THR A 70 12.50 7.88 -1.55
N VAL A 71 11.44 7.20 -1.12
CA VAL A 71 10.35 7.77 -0.33
C VAL A 71 9.68 6.71 0.53
N SER A 72 9.38 7.06 1.78
CA SER A 72 8.62 6.21 2.71
C SER A 72 7.60 7.03 3.50
N MET A 73 6.69 6.35 4.18
CA MET A 73 5.65 6.95 5.01
C MET A 73 5.80 6.47 6.46
N GLY A 74 5.36 7.26 7.44
CA GLY A 74 5.23 6.80 8.82
C GLY A 74 3.89 6.11 9.07
N TRP A 75 3.92 4.93 9.71
CA TRP A 75 2.72 4.17 10.12
C TRP A 75 2.44 4.20 11.62
N ASN A 76 3.45 4.50 12.43
CA ASN A 76 3.33 4.52 13.88
C ASN A 76 2.43 5.65 14.36
N TYR A 77 1.78 5.49 15.52
CA TYR A 77 0.84 6.48 16.07
C TYR A 77 1.37 7.93 16.09
N ARG A 78 2.67 8.12 16.36
CA ARG A 78 3.31 9.45 16.40
C ARG A 78 3.71 10.02 15.05
N GLU A 79 3.92 9.18 14.05
CA GLU A 79 4.48 9.58 12.75
C GLU A 79 3.49 9.28 11.62
N ARG A 80 2.22 9.02 11.97
CA ARG A 80 1.24 8.53 11.03
C ARG A 80 1.05 9.54 9.90
N GLY A 81 1.26 9.09 8.67
CA GLY A 81 1.12 9.93 7.49
C GLY A 81 2.27 10.92 7.29
N VAL A 82 3.33 10.90 8.10
CA VAL A 82 4.53 11.70 7.81
C VAL A 82 5.21 11.13 6.56
N LEU A 83 5.59 12.00 5.63
CA LEU A 83 6.36 11.64 4.43
C LEU A 83 7.85 11.77 4.74
N TYR A 84 8.62 10.77 4.37
CA TYR A 84 10.08 10.80 4.39
C TYR A 84 10.59 10.68 2.96
N VAL A 85 11.17 11.75 2.42
CA VAL A 85 11.79 11.77 1.10
C VAL A 85 13.30 11.63 1.27
N HIS A 86 13.82 10.47 0.92
CA HIS A 86 15.24 10.10 1.04
C HIS A 86 16.05 10.58 -0.17
N ASP A 87 15.43 10.60 -1.36
CA ASP A 87 16.00 11.13 -2.60
C ASP A 87 14.96 12.00 -3.32
N ALA A 88 15.03 13.32 -3.07
CA ALA A 88 14.09 14.27 -3.65
C ALA A 88 14.22 14.38 -5.17
N THR A 89 15.44 14.27 -5.69
CA THR A 89 15.71 14.38 -7.14
C THR A 89 15.14 13.17 -7.88
N ALA A 90 15.37 11.96 -7.38
CA ALA A 90 14.81 10.74 -7.97
C ALA A 90 13.27 10.75 -7.91
N LEU A 91 12.69 11.17 -6.77
CA LEU A 91 11.24 11.27 -6.63
C LEU A 91 10.65 12.31 -7.58
N ALA A 92 11.24 13.51 -7.66
CA ALA A 92 10.80 14.57 -8.56
C ALA A 92 10.82 14.11 -10.04
N ALA A 93 11.89 13.44 -10.45
CA ALA A 93 12.03 12.91 -11.80
C ALA A 93 10.96 11.84 -12.13
N MET A 94 10.70 10.93 -11.20
CA MET A 94 9.67 9.90 -11.34
C MET A 94 8.27 10.51 -11.46
N LEU A 95 7.95 11.48 -10.60
CA LEU A 95 6.63 12.10 -10.54
C LEU A 95 6.45 13.24 -11.55
N GLN A 96 7.51 13.63 -12.26
CA GLN A 96 7.54 14.76 -13.20
C GLN A 96 7.10 16.09 -12.55
N VAL A 97 7.59 16.34 -11.33
CA VAL A 97 7.31 17.56 -10.55
C VAL A 97 8.61 18.26 -10.14
N SER A 98 8.51 19.49 -9.62
CA SER A 98 9.66 20.17 -9.01
C SER A 98 9.98 19.59 -7.62
N GLU A 99 11.25 19.49 -7.26
CA GLU A 99 11.69 19.11 -5.90
C GLU A 99 11.10 20.03 -4.82
N ASP A 100 10.90 21.32 -5.14
CA ASP A 100 10.32 22.32 -4.23
C ASP A 100 8.91 21.94 -3.77
N MET A 101 8.20 21.08 -4.52
CA MET A 101 6.88 20.59 -4.15
C MET A 101 6.90 19.91 -2.78
N PHE A 102 7.93 19.11 -2.50
CA PHE A 102 8.02 18.32 -1.27
C PHE A 102 8.31 19.19 -0.04
N ALA A 103 8.93 20.35 -0.25
CA ALA A 103 9.27 21.32 0.79
C ALA A 103 8.29 22.51 0.83
N SER A 104 7.16 22.43 0.12
CA SER A 104 6.20 23.53 0.00
C SER A 104 5.48 23.88 1.31
N ASP A 105 5.30 22.91 2.22
CA ASP A 105 4.75 23.17 3.55
C ASP A 105 5.85 23.72 4.48
N PRO A 106 5.64 24.86 5.17
CA PRO A 106 6.64 25.46 6.04
C PRO A 106 7.03 24.61 7.26
N ARG A 107 6.25 23.56 7.58
CA ARG A 107 6.56 22.61 8.65
C ARG A 107 7.52 21.52 8.20
N SER A 108 7.73 21.36 6.88
CA SER A 108 8.70 20.42 6.35
C SER A 108 10.12 20.83 6.75
N PHE A 109 10.96 19.85 7.03
CA PHE A 109 12.36 20.08 7.36
C PHE A 109 13.25 18.95 6.87
N THR A 110 14.49 19.27 6.56
CA THR A 110 15.51 18.28 6.23
C THR A 110 16.29 17.91 7.48
N ASP A 111 16.47 16.62 7.72
CA ASP A 111 17.28 16.13 8.82
C ASP A 111 18.79 16.16 8.49
N GLY A 112 19.63 15.81 9.47
CA GLY A 112 21.08 15.79 9.30
C GLY A 112 21.59 14.71 8.34
N ALA A 113 20.75 13.77 7.93
CA ALA A 113 21.06 12.74 6.93
C ALA A 113 20.65 13.17 5.51
N GLY A 114 20.02 14.34 5.36
CA GLY A 114 19.51 14.84 4.09
C GLY A 114 18.10 14.35 3.73
N THR A 115 17.43 13.60 4.62
CA THR A 115 16.05 13.17 4.40
C THR A 115 15.11 14.34 4.68
N LEU A 116 14.27 14.67 3.72
CA LEU A 116 13.20 15.65 3.88
C LEU A 116 12.00 14.99 4.56
N THR A 117 11.61 15.51 5.70
CA THR A 117 10.42 15.10 6.44
C THR A 117 9.31 16.12 6.20
N ALA A 118 8.15 15.67 5.72
CA ALA A 118 7.03 16.53 5.37
C ALA A 118 5.71 16.07 6.03
N PRO A 119 4.77 16.99 6.31
CA PRO A 119 3.54 16.67 7.02
C PRO A 119 2.53 15.95 6.11
N TRP A 120 1.49 15.38 6.73
CA TRP A 120 0.45 14.59 6.06
C TRP A 120 -0.18 15.25 4.81
N PRO A 121 -0.44 16.57 4.76
CA PRO A 121 -0.93 17.21 3.53
C PRO A 121 0.02 17.03 2.33
N THR A 122 1.33 17.02 2.57
CA THR A 122 2.33 16.78 1.51
C THR A 122 2.26 15.33 1.06
N THR A 123 2.16 14.39 2.00
CA THR A 123 1.93 12.96 1.68
C THR A 123 0.70 12.78 0.80
N LEU A 124 -0.40 13.46 1.12
CA LEU A 124 -1.63 13.38 0.32
C LEU A 124 -1.53 14.03 -1.06
N ALA A 125 -0.67 15.02 -1.23
CA ALA A 125 -0.40 15.61 -2.54
C ALA A 125 0.47 14.68 -3.41
N VAL A 126 1.42 13.98 -2.79
CA VAL A 126 2.40 13.10 -3.47
C VAL A 126 1.82 11.73 -3.79
N THR A 127 1.01 11.16 -2.90
CA THR A 127 0.46 9.80 -3.04
C THR A 127 -0.31 9.58 -4.35
N PRO A 128 -1.20 10.48 -4.81
CA PRO A 128 -1.88 10.32 -6.10
C PRO A 128 -0.93 10.31 -7.29
N LEU A 129 0.19 11.05 -7.22
CA LEU A 129 1.19 11.09 -8.27
C LEU A 129 1.94 9.75 -8.35
N ILE A 130 2.30 9.19 -7.19
CA ILE A 130 2.88 7.84 -7.09
C ILE A 130 1.89 6.83 -7.67
N ALA A 131 0.63 6.90 -7.25
CA ALA A 131 -0.40 5.97 -7.72
C ALA A 131 -0.57 6.01 -9.24
N LYS A 132 -0.52 7.21 -9.84
CA LYS A 132 -0.57 7.39 -11.28
C LYS A 132 0.69 6.85 -11.99
N ALA A 133 1.88 7.07 -11.43
CA ALA A 133 3.14 6.56 -11.99
C ALA A 133 3.20 5.03 -11.98
N HIS A 134 2.53 4.38 -11.01
CA HIS A 134 2.47 2.93 -10.85
C HIS A 134 1.08 2.33 -11.16
N ALA A 135 0.29 3.01 -11.98
CA ALA A 135 -1.12 2.69 -12.17
C ALA A 135 -1.37 1.25 -12.65
N GLU A 136 -0.58 0.76 -13.62
CA GLU A 136 -0.72 -0.61 -14.15
C GLU A 136 -0.53 -1.68 -13.06
N GLN A 137 0.50 -1.53 -12.24
CA GLN A 137 0.80 -2.43 -11.12
C GLN A 137 -0.30 -2.37 -10.07
N LEU A 138 -0.68 -1.17 -9.64
CA LEU A 138 -1.69 -0.98 -8.60
C LEU A 138 -3.06 -1.51 -9.01
N VAL A 139 -3.51 -1.24 -10.25
CA VAL A 139 -4.80 -1.75 -10.73
C VAL A 139 -4.81 -3.27 -10.76
N ALA A 140 -3.71 -3.91 -11.18
CA ALA A 140 -3.59 -5.37 -11.19
C ALA A 140 -3.67 -5.96 -9.78
N VAL A 141 -2.92 -5.41 -8.83
CA VAL A 141 -2.91 -5.88 -7.44
C VAL A 141 -4.26 -5.65 -6.75
N LEU A 142 -4.88 -4.49 -6.95
CA LEU A 142 -6.20 -4.19 -6.41
C LEU A 142 -7.25 -5.20 -6.92
N ALA A 143 -7.23 -5.52 -8.21
CA ALA A 143 -8.14 -6.52 -8.77
C ALA A 143 -7.94 -7.91 -8.15
N GLN A 144 -6.69 -8.31 -7.89
CA GLN A 144 -6.38 -9.58 -7.21
C GLN A 144 -6.86 -9.58 -5.75
N ARG A 145 -6.57 -8.51 -5.00
CA ARG A 145 -7.02 -8.36 -3.61
C ARG A 145 -8.55 -8.37 -3.52
N GLU A 146 -9.25 -7.71 -4.45
CA GLU A 146 -10.72 -7.72 -4.51
C GLU A 146 -11.28 -9.10 -4.80
N GLU A 147 -10.70 -9.85 -5.74
CA GLU A 147 -11.12 -11.23 -6.01
C GLU A 147 -10.94 -12.13 -4.76
N GLN A 148 -9.81 -11.96 -4.07
CA GLN A 148 -9.56 -12.69 -2.81
C GLN A 148 -10.56 -12.30 -1.72
N SER A 149 -10.80 -11.00 -1.50
CA SER A 149 -11.76 -10.54 -0.48
C SER A 149 -13.20 -10.97 -0.80
N GLN A 150 -13.60 -11.01 -2.07
CA GLN A 150 -14.91 -11.53 -2.48
C GLN A 150 -15.03 -13.03 -2.19
N ARG A 151 -13.98 -13.81 -2.47
CA ARG A 151 -13.95 -15.23 -2.13
C ARG A 151 -14.06 -15.45 -0.62
N GLU A 152 -13.31 -14.70 0.17
CA GLU A 152 -13.33 -14.77 1.64
C GLU A 152 -14.68 -14.31 2.21
N ALA A 153 -15.35 -13.32 1.60
CA ALA A 153 -16.69 -12.89 1.98
C ALA A 153 -17.78 -13.96 1.73
N VAL A 154 -17.52 -14.96 0.89
CA VAL A 154 -18.42 -16.08 0.64
C VAL A 154 -18.08 -17.29 1.51
N TYR A 155 -16.79 -17.61 1.63
CA TYR A 155 -16.34 -18.87 2.23
C TYR A 155 -15.67 -18.74 3.59
N GLY A 156 -15.42 -17.52 4.06
CA GLY A 156 -14.54 -17.25 5.21
C GLY A 156 -13.07 -17.42 4.87
N GLN A 157 -12.21 -17.23 5.88
CA GLN A 157 -10.76 -17.34 5.75
C GLN A 157 -10.18 -18.16 6.90
N TYR A 158 -9.20 -19.01 6.63
CA TYR A 158 -8.45 -19.70 7.67
C TYR A 158 -7.04 -19.11 7.79
N LEU A 159 -6.75 -18.50 8.93
CA LEU A 159 -5.42 -17.99 9.25
C LEU A 159 -4.60 -19.09 9.93
N GLY A 160 -3.51 -19.50 9.29
CA GLY A 160 -2.55 -20.44 9.88
C GLY A 160 -1.94 -19.86 11.17
N GLY A 161 -1.95 -20.63 12.25
CA GLY A 161 -1.32 -20.23 13.51
C GLY A 161 0.21 -20.31 13.43
N ARG A 162 0.90 -19.53 14.27
CA ARG A 162 2.36 -19.64 14.44
C ARG A 162 2.70 -20.61 15.58
N GLY A 163 3.53 -21.61 15.30
CA GLY A 163 4.05 -22.55 16.30
C GLY A 163 2.97 -23.49 16.85
N LYS A 164 2.76 -23.48 18.18
CA LYS A 164 1.79 -24.35 18.87
C LYS A 164 0.37 -23.79 18.92
N SER A 165 0.16 -22.56 18.45
CA SER A 165 -1.18 -21.97 18.35
C SER A 165 -1.89 -22.58 17.13
N GLY A 166 -3.05 -23.21 17.35
CA GLY A 166 -3.91 -23.67 16.27
C GLY A 166 -4.37 -22.49 15.42
N GLY A 167 -4.56 -22.70 14.11
CA GLY A 167 -5.05 -21.65 13.23
C GLY A 167 -6.44 -21.15 13.63
N THR A 168 -6.75 -19.92 13.23
CA THR A 168 -8.03 -19.26 13.53
C THR A 168 -8.85 -19.15 12.27
N TYR A 169 -10.10 -19.61 12.34
CA TYR A 169 -11.06 -19.40 11.27
C TYR A 169 -11.80 -18.08 11.47
N ILE A 170 -11.85 -17.26 10.42
CA ILE A 170 -12.62 -16.02 10.32
C ILE A 170 -13.86 -16.32 9.47
N SER A 171 -15.04 -15.93 9.97
CA SER A 171 -16.29 -16.18 9.27
C SER A 171 -16.40 -15.34 7.98
N ALA A 172 -17.20 -15.83 7.05
CA ALA A 172 -17.55 -15.11 5.82
C ALA A 172 -18.16 -13.73 6.11
N GLU A 173 -18.99 -13.62 7.15
CA GLU A 173 -19.61 -12.36 7.57
C GLU A 173 -18.58 -11.32 8.02
N THR A 174 -17.61 -11.74 8.86
CA THR A 174 -16.51 -10.85 9.27
C THR A 174 -15.66 -10.43 8.06
N CYS A 175 -15.36 -11.35 7.14
CA CYS A 175 -14.63 -11.02 5.92
C CYS A 175 -15.39 -10.00 5.06
N ALA A 176 -16.71 -10.16 4.92
CA ALA A 176 -17.57 -9.24 4.17
C ALA A 176 -17.69 -7.85 4.84
N GLU A 177 -17.65 -7.77 6.17
CA GLU A 177 -17.60 -6.50 6.90
C GLU A 177 -16.26 -5.78 6.66
N VAL A 178 -15.15 -6.50 6.78
CA VAL A 178 -13.81 -5.99 6.49
C VAL A 178 -13.72 -5.50 5.05
N ASP A 179 -14.19 -6.28 4.07
CA ASP A 179 -14.18 -5.89 2.65
C ASP A 179 -14.95 -4.58 2.41
N ARG A 180 -16.13 -4.42 3.03
CA ARG A 180 -16.90 -3.17 2.99
C ARG A 180 -16.17 -1.99 3.62
N LYS A 181 -15.46 -2.20 4.73
CA LYS A 181 -14.67 -1.17 5.41
C LYS A 181 -13.53 -0.65 4.54
N TYR A 182 -12.81 -1.54 3.83
CA TYR A 182 -11.65 -1.16 3.01
C TYR A 182 -12.01 -0.77 1.57
N LYS A 183 -13.24 -1.00 1.13
CA LYS A 183 -13.71 -0.64 -0.22
C LYS A 183 -13.50 0.84 -0.58
N PRO A 184 -13.85 1.84 0.26
CA PRO A 184 -13.68 3.24 -0.10
C PRO A 184 -12.23 3.62 -0.40
N ALA A 185 -11.27 3.06 0.35
CA ALA A 185 -9.86 3.32 0.13
C ALA A 185 -9.36 2.72 -1.20
N ARG A 186 -9.78 1.50 -1.54
CA ARG A 186 -9.47 0.88 -2.84
C ARG A 186 -10.07 1.68 -4.01
N ASP A 187 -11.31 2.17 -3.84
CA ASP A 187 -11.96 3.02 -4.83
C ASP A 187 -11.23 4.36 -5.02
N LEU A 188 -10.70 4.95 -3.94
CA LEU A 188 -9.87 6.16 -3.98
C LEU A 188 -8.53 5.93 -4.71
N VAL A 189 -7.83 4.84 -4.43
CA VAL A 189 -6.58 4.49 -5.16
C VAL A 189 -6.85 4.30 -6.64
N ARG A 190 -7.96 3.62 -7.00
CA ARG A 190 -8.37 3.45 -8.40
C ARG A 190 -8.61 4.80 -9.09
N ASN A 191 -9.22 5.74 -8.39
CA ASN A 191 -9.42 7.09 -8.91
C ASN A 191 -8.08 7.80 -9.15
N TRP A 192 -7.08 7.64 -8.26
CA TRP A 192 -5.75 8.21 -8.45
C TRP A 192 -4.98 7.61 -9.63
N CYS A 193 -5.12 6.30 -9.87
CA CYS A 193 -4.53 5.64 -11.03
C CYS A 193 -5.05 6.20 -12.38
N GLY A 194 -6.24 6.80 -12.38
CA GLY A 194 -6.88 7.37 -13.57
C GLY A 194 -7.67 6.35 -14.39
N THR A 195 -8.62 6.84 -15.17
CA THR A 195 -9.56 5.99 -15.94
C THR A 195 -8.87 5.18 -17.04
N GLU A 196 -7.88 5.75 -17.71
CA GLU A 196 -7.18 5.08 -18.83
C GLU A 196 -6.50 3.77 -18.39
N ALA A 197 -5.79 3.78 -17.27
CA ALA A 197 -5.13 2.59 -16.74
C ALA A 197 -6.14 1.53 -16.29
N VAL A 198 -7.26 1.97 -15.69
CA VAL A 198 -8.36 1.10 -15.26
C VAL A 198 -9.05 0.44 -16.45
N ASP A 199 -9.37 1.23 -17.48
CA ASP A 199 -10.03 0.77 -18.69
C ASP A 199 -9.13 -0.18 -19.48
N SER A 200 -7.85 0.16 -19.64
CA SER A 200 -6.86 -0.69 -20.32
C SER A 200 -6.70 -2.03 -19.61
N PHE A 201 -6.65 -2.03 -18.27
CA PHE A 201 -6.59 -3.27 -17.51
C PHE A 201 -7.88 -4.10 -17.64
N ALA A 202 -9.05 -3.45 -17.62
CA ALA A 202 -10.33 -4.11 -17.80
C ALA A 202 -10.43 -4.76 -19.19
N GLU A 203 -9.96 -4.07 -20.23
CA GLU A 203 -9.86 -4.60 -21.59
C GLU A 203 -8.91 -5.80 -21.66
N LEU A 204 -7.70 -5.69 -21.11
CA LEU A 204 -6.74 -6.80 -21.05
C LEU A 204 -7.32 -8.02 -20.32
N LYS A 205 -8.06 -7.80 -19.22
CA LYS A 205 -8.73 -8.87 -18.47
C LYS A 205 -9.85 -9.53 -19.31
N ALA A 206 -10.63 -8.73 -20.03
CA ALA A 206 -11.67 -9.22 -20.93
C ALA A 206 -11.07 -10.04 -22.08
N LEU A 207 -10.05 -9.51 -22.75
CA LEU A 207 -9.32 -10.20 -23.83
C LEU A 207 -8.71 -11.52 -23.34
N ARG A 208 -8.08 -11.54 -22.16
CA ARG A 208 -7.53 -12.77 -21.58
C ARG A 208 -8.62 -13.80 -21.29
N THR A 209 -9.78 -13.36 -20.84
CA THR A 209 -10.94 -14.24 -20.60
C THR A 209 -11.44 -14.85 -21.90
N GLU A 210 -11.54 -14.06 -22.96
CA GLU A 210 -11.95 -14.54 -24.28
C GLU A 210 -10.93 -15.50 -24.89
N VAL A 211 -9.62 -15.22 -24.77
CA VAL A 211 -8.56 -16.16 -25.21
C VAL A 211 -8.70 -17.51 -24.51
N VAL A 212 -8.91 -17.52 -23.18
CA VAL A 212 -9.12 -18.77 -22.42
C VAL A 212 -10.39 -19.49 -22.87
N ARG A 213 -11.49 -18.76 -23.10
CA ARG A 213 -12.76 -19.33 -23.56
C ARG A 213 -12.62 -19.98 -24.95
N VAL A 214 -11.99 -19.28 -25.90
CA VAL A 214 -11.71 -19.80 -27.24
C VAL A 214 -10.80 -21.03 -27.16
N GLY A 215 -9.77 -20.98 -26.32
CA GLY A 215 -8.89 -22.13 -26.07
C GLY A 215 -9.67 -23.37 -25.61
N LYS A 216 -10.56 -23.21 -24.61
CA LYS A 216 -11.41 -24.32 -24.12
C LYS A 216 -12.35 -24.87 -25.17
N LEU A 217 -13.04 -24.01 -25.93
CA LEU A 217 -13.94 -24.45 -26.99
C LEU A 217 -13.19 -25.21 -28.08
N MET A 218 -11.97 -24.78 -28.40
CA MET A 218 -11.15 -25.44 -29.40
C MET A 218 -10.59 -26.78 -28.89
N GLU A 219 -10.25 -26.90 -27.60
CA GLU A 219 -9.95 -28.19 -26.96
C GLU A 219 -11.12 -29.17 -27.04
N GLU A 220 -12.34 -28.70 -26.76
CA GLU A 220 -13.55 -29.50 -26.86
C GLU A 220 -13.80 -29.96 -28.30
N ALA A 221 -13.65 -29.06 -29.27
CA ALA A 221 -13.78 -29.38 -30.69
C ALA A 221 -12.73 -30.41 -31.17
N ILE A 222 -11.46 -30.23 -30.79
CA ILE A 222 -10.38 -31.19 -31.10
C ILE A 222 -10.71 -32.56 -30.51
N ARG A 223 -11.20 -32.61 -29.27
CA ARG A 223 -11.61 -33.86 -28.61
C ARG A 223 -12.74 -34.55 -29.36
N SER A 224 -13.80 -33.81 -29.71
CA SER A 224 -14.92 -34.36 -30.49
C SER A 224 -14.50 -34.86 -31.87
N LEU A 225 -13.57 -34.17 -32.55
CA LEU A 225 -13.03 -34.62 -33.83
C LEU A 225 -12.21 -35.91 -33.70
N ARG A 226 -11.42 -36.04 -32.64
CA ARG A 226 -10.68 -37.28 -32.33
C ARG A 226 -11.64 -38.44 -32.05
N ASP A 227 -12.66 -38.20 -31.23
CA ASP A 227 -13.68 -39.20 -30.88
C ASP A 227 -14.47 -39.66 -32.13
N ALA A 228 -14.65 -38.78 -33.11
CA ALA A 228 -15.27 -39.08 -34.40
C ALA A 228 -14.31 -39.70 -35.45
N GLY A 229 -13.05 -39.97 -35.09
CA GLY A 229 -12.03 -40.54 -35.99
C GLY A 229 -11.43 -39.57 -37.01
N GLN A 230 -11.74 -38.28 -36.93
CA GLN A 230 -11.26 -37.22 -37.84
C GLN A 230 -9.88 -36.68 -37.40
N VAL A 231 -8.91 -37.58 -37.25
CA VAL A 231 -7.58 -37.30 -36.66
C VAL A 231 -6.83 -36.20 -37.42
N ARG A 232 -6.85 -36.22 -38.76
CA ARG A 232 -6.15 -35.21 -39.58
C ARG A 232 -6.69 -33.79 -39.38
N ALA A 233 -8.00 -33.65 -39.17
CA ALA A 233 -8.63 -32.34 -38.91
C ALA A 233 -8.31 -31.86 -37.49
N ALA A 234 -8.32 -32.76 -36.50
CA ALA A 234 -7.91 -32.47 -35.13
C ALA A 234 -6.45 -31.98 -35.07
N ASP A 235 -5.52 -32.69 -35.73
CA ASP A 235 -4.09 -32.33 -35.75
C ASP A 235 -3.82 -31.02 -36.50
N HIS A 236 -4.70 -30.63 -37.43
CA HIS A 236 -4.61 -29.34 -38.12
C HIS A 236 -5.00 -28.19 -37.19
N PHE A 237 -6.11 -28.31 -36.47
CA PHE A 237 -6.54 -27.29 -35.51
C PHE A 237 -5.60 -27.16 -34.32
N GLU A 238 -5.05 -28.28 -33.83
CA GLU A 238 -4.04 -28.27 -32.76
C GLU A 238 -2.77 -27.51 -33.19
N ARG A 239 -2.35 -27.64 -34.46
CA ARG A 239 -1.24 -26.87 -35.03
C ARG A 239 -1.56 -25.39 -35.25
N GLN A 240 -2.79 -25.05 -35.66
CA GLN A 240 -3.22 -23.66 -35.86
C GLN A 240 -3.36 -22.88 -34.55
N LEU A 241 -3.61 -23.57 -33.44
CA LEU A 241 -3.70 -22.95 -32.12
C LEU A 241 -2.39 -22.25 -31.72
N GLY A 242 -1.25 -22.68 -32.27
CA GLY A 242 0.06 -22.03 -32.14
C GLY A 242 0.66 -21.99 -30.72
N VAL A 243 -0.12 -22.37 -29.70
CA VAL A 243 0.25 -22.43 -28.29
C VAL A 243 -0.04 -23.86 -27.80
N PRO A 244 0.96 -24.58 -27.24
CA PRO A 244 0.73 -25.87 -26.62
C PRO A 244 -0.43 -25.80 -25.62
N LEU A 245 -1.42 -26.69 -25.73
CA LEU A 245 -2.60 -26.75 -24.86
C LEU A 245 -2.24 -26.80 -23.36
N GLU A 246 -1.09 -27.39 -23.03
CA GLU A 246 -0.52 -27.43 -21.68
C GLU A 246 -0.24 -26.03 -21.09
N LEU A 247 0.11 -25.02 -21.90
CA LEU A 247 0.33 -23.64 -21.43
C LEU A 247 -0.99 -22.92 -21.13
N LEU A 248 -2.06 -23.20 -21.89
CA LEU A 248 -3.39 -22.66 -21.61
C LEU A 248 -3.99 -23.26 -20.34
N ARG A 249 -3.75 -24.55 -20.09
CA ARG A 249 -4.10 -25.22 -18.83
C ARG A 249 -3.37 -24.62 -17.63
N ASN A 250 -2.08 -24.32 -17.75
CA ASN A 250 -1.30 -23.69 -16.68
C ASN A 250 -1.73 -22.23 -16.42
N ALA A 251 -2.11 -21.47 -17.45
CA ALA A 251 -2.69 -20.13 -17.28
C ALA A 251 -4.04 -20.15 -16.54
N SER A 252 -4.78 -21.26 -16.62
CA SER A 252 -5.97 -21.51 -15.78
C SER A 252 -5.66 -22.08 -14.40
N ALA A 253 -4.48 -22.69 -14.18
CA ALA A 253 -4.08 -23.31 -12.90
C ALA A 253 -3.46 -22.32 -11.89
N VAL A 254 -2.97 -21.15 -12.35
CA VAL A 254 -2.61 -20.03 -11.47
C VAL A 254 -3.84 -19.41 -10.77
N ARG A 255 -5.06 -19.93 -11.03
CA ARG A 255 -6.32 -19.56 -10.36
C ARG A 255 -6.73 -20.46 -9.18
N ASN A 256 -5.85 -21.33 -8.66
CA ASN A 256 -6.20 -22.18 -7.51
C ASN A 256 -5.43 -21.82 -6.24
#